data_AF-A0A2D4ULG3-F1
#
_entry.id   AF-A0A2D4ULG3-F1
#
_cell.length_a   1.000
_cell.length_b   1.000
_cell.length_c   1.000
_cell.angle_alpha   90.00
_cell.angle_beta   90.00
_cell.angle_gamma   90.00
#
_symmetry.space_group_name_H-M   'P 1'
#
loop_
_entity.id
_entity.type
_entity.pdbx_description
1 polymer ?
#
loop_
_entity_poly.entity_id
_entity_poly.type
_entity_poly.pdbx_seq_one_letter_code
_entity_poly.pdbx_strand_id
1 'polypeptide(L)'
;MRDYFDFKKLKLVSVLTYAGSLPFIIAAILMYWDLERFSLFGDVEKIINLYGLIIVVFIAGSHWGLSFQLSRNHQIFLKILSNFLTLLIFAAYVWFTNIPFQIWLILTLFILLGLDYWLYFKGINSQEYVLMRLIVSIIVIISLYGVFSS
;
A
#
# COMPACT_ATOMS: atom_id res chain seq x y z
N MET A 1 21.85 22.52 -12.61
CA MET A 1 21.18 21.54 -13.52
C MET A 1 20.81 20.25 -12.79
N ARG A 2 21.72 19.61 -12.02
CA ARG A 2 21.42 18.41 -11.21
C ARG A 2 20.24 18.63 -10.24
N ASP A 3 20.22 19.75 -9.53
CA ASP A 3 19.15 20.09 -8.57
C ASP A 3 17.76 20.25 -9.21
N TYR A 4 17.70 20.69 -10.48
CA TYR A 4 16.44 20.81 -11.22
C TYR A 4 15.86 19.45 -11.59
N PHE A 5 16.72 18.48 -11.96
CA PHE A 5 16.29 17.12 -12.26
C PHE A 5 15.82 16.39 -11.00
N ASP A 6 16.51 16.59 -9.87
CA ASP A 6 16.14 15.99 -8.59
C ASP A 6 14.80 16.51 -8.08
N PHE A 7 14.54 17.82 -8.21
CA PHE A 7 13.23 18.41 -7.87
C PHE A 7 12.08 17.83 -8.71
N LYS A 8 12.27 17.68 -10.02
CA LYS A 8 11.24 17.11 -10.92
C LYS A 8 10.97 15.64 -10.60
N LYS A 9 12.00 14.88 -10.23
CA LYS A 9 11.88 13.48 -9.83
C LYS A 9 11.11 13.32 -8.52
N LEU A 10 11.41 14.13 -7.52
CA LEU A 10 10.67 14.15 -6.25
C LEU A 10 9.18 14.46 -6.48
N LYS A 11 8.88 15.49 -7.28
CA LYS A 11 7.51 15.87 -7.63
C LYS A 11 6.75 14.74 -8.33
N LEU A 12 7.39 14.04 -9.27
CA LEU A 12 6.77 12.91 -9.96
C LEU A 12 6.47 11.74 -9.02
N VAL A 13 7.43 11.37 -8.16
CA VAL A 13 7.24 10.29 -7.17
C VAL A 13 6.07 10.61 -6.25
N SER A 14 5.96 11.85 -5.78
CA SER A 14 4.83 12.28 -4.97
C SER A 14 3.51 12.19 -5.72
N VAL A 15 3.43 12.73 -6.92
CA VAL A 15 2.20 12.68 -7.74
C VAL A 15 1.76 11.25 -7.98
N LEU A 16 2.67 10.34 -8.33
CA LEU A 16 2.36 8.93 -8.57
C LEU A 16 1.90 8.21 -7.30
N THR A 17 2.52 8.52 -6.15
CA THR A 17 2.13 7.91 -4.87
C THR A 17 0.72 8.33 -4.47
N TYR A 18 0.38 9.62 -4.61
CA TYR A 18 -0.98 10.10 -4.35
C TYR A 18 -1.98 9.56 -5.38
N ALA A 19 -1.61 9.47 -6.66
CA ALA A 19 -2.47 8.89 -7.70
C ALA A 19 -2.82 7.43 -7.39
N GLY A 20 -1.91 6.67 -6.76
CA GLY A 20 -2.17 5.31 -6.28
C GLY A 20 -3.27 5.21 -5.21
N SER A 21 -3.65 6.31 -4.56
CA SER A 21 -4.79 6.32 -3.61
C SER A 21 -6.15 6.52 -4.28
N LEU A 22 -6.18 7.05 -5.51
CA LEU A 22 -7.43 7.44 -6.18
C LEU A 22 -8.41 6.28 -6.36
N PRO A 23 -8.00 5.05 -6.72
CA PRO A 23 -8.95 3.95 -6.86
C PRO A 23 -9.68 3.63 -5.55
N PHE A 24 -9.04 3.78 -4.39
CA PHE A 24 -9.69 3.56 -3.09
C PHE A 24 -10.73 4.63 -2.80
N ILE A 25 -10.40 5.90 -3.06
CA ILE A 25 -11.33 7.03 -2.87
C ILE A 25 -12.56 6.85 -3.77
N ILE A 26 -12.33 6.52 -5.05
CA ILE A 26 -13.41 6.30 -6.02
C ILE A 26 -14.29 5.12 -5.57
N ALA A 27 -13.68 3.99 -5.17
CA ALA A 27 -14.43 2.85 -4.68
C ALA A 27 -15.29 3.21 -3.45
N ALA A 28 -14.75 3.96 -2.50
CA ALA A 28 -15.51 4.40 -1.33
C ALA A 28 -16.72 5.28 -1.70
N ILE A 29 -16.55 6.21 -2.66
CA ILE A 29 -17.66 7.06 -3.14
C ILE A 29 -18.73 6.23 -3.86
N LEU A 30 -18.31 5.26 -4.68
CA LEU A 30 -19.24 4.39 -5.41
C LEU A 30 -20.05 3.52 -4.45
N MET A 31 -19.38 2.90 -3.47
CA MET A 31 -20.05 2.07 -2.47
C MET A 31 -20.99 2.90 -1.58
N TYR A 32 -20.63 4.14 -1.23
CA TYR A 32 -21.51 5.05 -0.47
C TYR A 32 -22.83 5.40 -1.18
N TRP A 33 -22.88 5.30 -2.52
CA TRP A 33 -24.09 5.52 -3.33
C TRP A 33 -24.76 4.22 -3.78
N ASP A 34 -24.46 3.09 -3.13
CA ASP A 34 -24.97 1.76 -3.48
C ASP A 34 -24.67 1.35 -4.93
N LEU A 35 -23.61 1.92 -5.54
CA LEU A 35 -23.15 1.58 -6.88
C LEU A 35 -22.17 0.42 -6.83
N GLU A 36 -22.64 -0.72 -6.34
CA GLU A 36 -21.82 -1.91 -6.06
C GLU A 36 -21.32 -2.62 -7.32
N ARG A 37 -22.08 -2.53 -8.43
CA ARG A 37 -21.81 -3.31 -9.64
C ARG A 37 -22.04 -2.53 -10.91
N PHE A 38 -21.02 -2.52 -11.77
CA PHE A 38 -21.11 -1.97 -13.12
C PHE A 38 -21.11 -3.08 -14.16
N SER A 39 -21.91 -2.91 -15.22
CA SER A 39 -22.03 -3.91 -16.30
C SER A 39 -20.69 -4.22 -16.99
N LEU A 40 -19.77 -3.26 -17.06
CA LEU A 40 -18.47 -3.41 -17.73
C LEU A 40 -17.33 -3.82 -16.79
N PHE A 41 -17.38 -3.40 -15.53
CA PHE A 41 -16.25 -3.53 -14.59
C PHE A 41 -16.47 -4.61 -13.53
N GLY A 42 -17.71 -5.05 -13.33
CA GLY A 42 -18.06 -6.01 -12.30
C GLY A 42 -18.25 -5.36 -10.95
N ASP A 43 -17.90 -6.10 -9.91
CA ASP A 43 -18.12 -5.81 -8.50
C ASP A 43 -17.02 -4.88 -7.98
N VAL A 44 -17.42 -3.70 -7.48
CA VAL A 44 -16.50 -2.64 -7.03
C VAL A 44 -15.61 -3.13 -5.89
N GLU A 45 -16.19 -3.90 -4.96
CA GLU A 45 -15.47 -4.46 -3.80
C GLU A 45 -14.36 -5.41 -4.26
N LYS A 46 -14.65 -6.31 -5.20
CA LYS A 46 -13.65 -7.25 -5.75
C LYS A 46 -12.53 -6.53 -6.46
N ILE A 47 -12.85 -5.50 -7.25
CA ILE A 47 -11.84 -4.70 -7.96
C ILE A 47 -10.92 -4.01 -6.96
N ILE A 48 -11.49 -3.35 -5.94
CA ILE A 48 -10.67 -2.60 -4.99
C ILE A 48 -9.86 -3.51 -4.07
N ASN A 49 -10.40 -4.68 -3.73
CA ASN A 49 -9.68 -5.72 -3.00
C ASN A 49 -8.48 -6.22 -3.82
N LEU A 50 -8.68 -6.55 -5.10
CA LEU A 50 -7.58 -6.96 -5.98
C LEU A 50 -6.53 -5.85 -6.16
N TYR A 51 -6.97 -4.61 -6.34
CA TYR A 51 -6.06 -3.47 -6.44
C TYR A 51 -5.25 -3.27 -5.15
N GLY A 52 -5.90 -3.38 -3.99
CA GLY A 52 -5.25 -3.34 -2.68
C GLY A 52 -4.19 -4.42 -2.53
N LEU A 53 -4.49 -5.65 -2.94
CA LEU A 53 -3.53 -6.75 -2.98
C LEU A 53 -2.30 -6.38 -3.81
N ILE A 54 -2.49 -5.88 -5.04
CA ILE A 54 -1.40 -5.49 -5.95
C ILE A 54 -0.53 -4.41 -5.30
N ILE A 55 -1.13 -3.39 -4.69
CA ILE A 55 -0.40 -2.30 -4.03
C ILE A 55 0.44 -2.82 -2.85
N VAL A 56 -0.14 -3.67 -1.99
CA VAL A 56 0.58 -4.26 -0.86
C VAL A 56 1.79 -5.09 -1.34
N VAL A 57 1.60 -5.93 -2.36
CA VAL A 57 2.69 -6.74 -2.93
C VAL A 57 3.77 -5.86 -3.55
N PHE A 58 3.39 -4.78 -4.24
CA PHE A 58 4.33 -3.81 -4.82
C PHE A 58 5.18 -3.12 -3.74
N ILE A 59 4.57 -2.70 -2.62
CA ILE A 59 5.27 -2.09 -1.49
C ILE A 59 6.23 -3.11 -0.84
N ALA A 60 5.76 -4.33 -0.58
CA ALA A 60 6.60 -5.39 -0.02
C ALA A 60 7.79 -5.72 -0.94
N GLY A 61 7.58 -5.76 -2.25
CA GLY A 61 8.66 -5.90 -3.24
C GLY A 61 9.66 -4.74 -3.19
N SER A 62 9.19 -3.52 -2.97
CA SER A 62 10.06 -2.34 -2.78
C SER A 62 10.93 -2.47 -1.53
N HIS A 63 10.36 -2.89 -0.40
CA HIS A 63 11.12 -3.18 0.83
C HIS A 63 12.15 -4.30 0.64
N TRP A 64 11.76 -5.36 -0.06
CA TRP A 64 12.70 -6.42 -0.43
C TRP A 64 13.87 -5.87 -1.24
N GLY A 65 13.63 -4.96 -2.19
CA GLY A 65 14.69 -4.28 -2.94
C GLY A 65 15.58 -3.37 -2.08
N LEU A 66 14.99 -2.61 -1.16
CA LEU A 66 15.76 -1.74 -0.24
C LEU A 66 16.63 -2.53 0.74
N SER A 67 16.33 -3.81 0.96
CA SER A 67 17.12 -4.67 1.87
C SER A 67 18.60 -4.77 1.50
N PHE A 68 18.98 -4.57 0.23
CA PHE A 68 20.38 -4.60 -0.20
C PHE A 68 21.23 -3.45 0.35
N GLN A 69 20.61 -2.40 0.86
CA GLN A 69 21.30 -1.26 1.47
C GLN A 69 21.52 -1.44 2.98
N LEU A 70 21.02 -2.54 3.56
CA LEU A 70 21.10 -2.84 4.99
C LEU A 70 22.26 -3.77 5.34
N SER A 71 22.64 -3.79 6.61
CA SER A 71 23.56 -4.82 7.14
C SER A 71 22.95 -6.22 7.03
N ARG A 72 23.79 -7.25 6.99
CA ARG A 72 23.37 -8.63 6.68
C ARG A 72 22.19 -9.14 7.51
N ASN A 73 22.19 -8.91 8.83
CA ASN A 73 21.10 -9.37 9.69
C ASN A 73 19.78 -8.67 9.37
N HIS A 74 19.80 -7.35 9.18
CA HIS A 74 18.61 -6.56 8.83
C HIS A 74 18.13 -6.84 7.40
N GLN A 75 19.06 -7.13 6.48
CA GLN A 75 18.74 -7.55 5.12
C GLN A 75 17.95 -8.86 5.14
N ILE A 76 18.43 -9.88 5.87
CA ILE A 76 17.73 -11.17 5.98
C ILE A 76 16.34 -10.96 6.58
N PHE A 77 16.24 -10.21 7.67
CA PHE A 77 14.97 -9.87 8.31
C PHE A 77 13.98 -9.24 7.32
N LEU A 78 14.38 -8.18 6.62
CA LEU A 78 13.47 -7.44 5.73
C LEU A 78 13.04 -8.29 4.52
N LYS A 79 13.93 -9.13 4.00
CA LYS A 79 13.59 -10.08 2.92
C LYS A 79 12.58 -11.12 3.37
N ILE A 80 12.78 -11.74 4.53
CA ILE A 80 11.84 -12.73 5.09
C ILE A 80 10.49 -12.10 5.34
N LEU A 81 10.46 -10.95 6.02
CA LEU A 81 9.21 -10.27 6.36
C LEU A 81 8.44 -9.82 5.11
N SER A 82 9.11 -9.27 4.10
CA SER A 82 8.44 -8.83 2.86
C SER A 82 7.79 -10.01 2.11
N ASN A 83 8.47 -11.16 2.06
CA ASN A 83 7.91 -12.37 1.45
C ASN A 83 6.77 -12.95 2.30
N PHE A 84 6.93 -12.98 3.62
CA PHE A 84 5.88 -13.42 4.53
C PHE A 84 4.61 -12.58 4.37
N LEU A 85 4.72 -11.25 4.35
CA LEU A 85 3.57 -10.35 4.15
C LEU A 85 2.92 -10.55 2.78
N THR A 86 3.71 -10.73 1.73
CA THR A 86 3.22 -11.03 0.37
C THR A 86 2.40 -12.31 0.32
N LEU A 87 2.94 -13.39 0.90
CA LEU A 87 2.26 -14.68 0.94
C LEU A 87 1.04 -14.64 1.86
N LEU A 88 1.12 -13.95 2.99
CA LEU A 88 0.03 -13.78 3.94
C LEU A 88 -1.14 -13.05 3.29
N ILE A 89 -0.90 -11.90 2.63
CA ILE A 89 -1.98 -11.13 2.02
C ILE A 89 -2.59 -11.87 0.82
N PHE A 90 -1.75 -12.57 0.04
CA PHE A 90 -2.24 -13.43 -1.04
C PHE A 90 -3.11 -14.56 -0.49
N ALA A 91 -2.67 -15.22 0.58
CA ALA A 91 -3.44 -16.28 1.22
C ALA A 91 -4.74 -15.76 1.82
N ALA A 92 -4.73 -14.56 2.40
CA ALA A 92 -5.93 -13.91 2.91
C ALA A 92 -6.95 -13.64 1.80
N TYR A 93 -6.49 -13.19 0.62
CA TYR A 93 -7.36 -12.94 -0.52
C TYR A 93 -8.01 -14.20 -1.07
N VAL A 94 -7.28 -15.33 -1.08
CA VAL A 94 -7.75 -16.58 -1.71
C VAL A 94 -8.53 -17.48 -0.75
N TRP A 95 -8.09 -17.59 0.51
CA TRP A 95 -8.58 -18.63 1.43
C TRP A 95 -9.25 -18.10 2.70
N PHE A 96 -8.95 -16.90 3.17
CA PHE A 96 -9.47 -16.43 4.47
C PHE A 96 -10.82 -15.74 4.30
N THR A 97 -11.89 -16.53 4.25
CA THR A 97 -13.26 -16.03 4.07
C THR A 97 -13.94 -15.57 5.36
N ASN A 98 -13.40 -15.94 6.52
CA ASN A 98 -14.00 -15.63 7.83
C ASN A 98 -13.82 -14.18 8.28
N ILE A 99 -12.87 -13.45 7.68
CA ILE A 99 -12.55 -12.06 8.01
C ILE A 99 -12.57 -11.26 6.71
N PRO A 100 -13.26 -10.11 6.65
CA PRO A 100 -13.25 -9.22 5.50
C PRO A 100 -11.83 -8.91 5.02
N PHE A 101 -11.58 -9.03 3.72
CA PHE A 101 -10.25 -8.88 3.15
C PHE A 101 -9.66 -7.48 3.39
N GLN A 102 -10.50 -6.45 3.49
CA GLN A 102 -10.16 -5.08 3.82
C GLN A 102 -9.43 -4.98 5.17
N ILE A 103 -9.81 -5.80 6.16
CA ILE A 103 -9.12 -5.85 7.46
C ILE A 103 -7.69 -6.37 7.29
N TRP A 104 -7.50 -7.43 6.49
CA TRP A 104 -6.16 -7.95 6.16
C TRP A 104 -5.31 -6.91 5.42
N LEU A 105 -5.90 -6.16 4.48
CA LEU A 105 -5.24 -5.04 3.79
C LEU A 105 -4.80 -3.95 4.78
N ILE A 106 -5.71 -3.49 5.64
CA ILE A 106 -5.42 -2.43 6.63
C ILE A 106 -4.28 -2.86 7.55
N LEU A 107 -4.34 -4.06 8.12
CA LEU A 107 -3.29 -4.59 9.00
C LEU A 107 -1.94 -4.66 8.29
N THR A 108 -1.92 -5.15 7.04
CA THR A 108 -0.68 -5.29 6.27
C THR A 108 -0.10 -3.92 5.90
N LEU A 109 -0.95 -2.96 5.49
CA LEU A 109 -0.53 -1.59 5.21
C LEU A 109 0.06 -0.89 6.44
N PHE A 110 -0.49 -1.12 7.63
CA PHE A 110 0.09 -0.61 8.87
C PHE A 110 1.48 -1.20 9.15
N ILE A 111 1.66 -2.51 8.97
CA ILE A 111 2.97 -3.15 9.15
C ILE A 111 3.99 -2.57 8.15
N LEU A 112 3.60 -2.44 6.88
CA LEU A 112 4.45 -1.86 5.84
C LEU A 112 4.80 -0.40 6.12
N LEU A 113 3.87 0.40 6.63
CA LEU A 113 4.15 1.78 7.06
C LEU A 113 5.15 1.79 8.23
N GLY A 114 5.01 0.87 9.20
CA GLY A 114 5.98 0.69 10.27
C GLY A 114 7.39 0.36 9.75
N LEU A 115 7.50 -0.44 8.68
CA LEU A 115 8.77 -0.70 8.01
C LEU A 115 9.33 0.53 7.31
N ASP A 116 8.49 1.37 6.70
CA ASP A 116 8.93 2.64 6.11
C ASP A 116 9.54 3.57 7.17
N TYR A 117 8.92 3.66 8.36
CA TYR A 117 9.46 4.40 9.51
C TYR A 117 10.76 3.78 10.05
N TRP A 118 10.83 2.46 10.17
CA TRP A 118 12.04 1.78 10.61
C TRP A 118 13.21 2.01 9.63
N LEU A 119 12.96 1.97 8.32
CA LEU A 119 13.93 2.28 7.28
C LEU A 119 14.38 3.75 7.30
N TYR A 120 13.51 4.67 7.73
CA TYR A 120 13.90 6.07 7.97
C TYR A 120 14.93 6.18 9.11
N PHE A 121 14.72 5.47 10.23
CA PHE A 121 15.72 5.44 11.31
C PHE A 121 17.04 4.76 10.92
N LYS A 122 17.03 3.96 9.85
CA LYS A 122 18.24 3.39 9.24
C LYS A 122 18.89 4.29 8.19
N GLY A 123 18.34 5.48 7.94
CA GLY A 123 18.86 6.45 6.96
C GLY A 123 18.64 6.04 5.50
N ILE A 124 17.76 5.06 5.23
CA ILE A 124 17.47 4.58 3.88
C ILE A 124 16.34 5.42 3.25
N ASN A 125 15.24 5.59 3.99
CA ASN A 125 14.12 6.41 3.53
C ASN A 125 14.29 7.86 4.00
N SER A 126 13.87 8.81 3.16
CA SER A 126 13.81 10.23 3.55
C SER A 126 12.57 10.53 4.41
N GLN A 127 12.64 11.62 5.20
CA GLN A 127 11.49 12.08 5.98
C GLN A 127 10.29 12.43 5.09
N GLU A 128 10.54 13.09 3.95
CA GLU A 128 9.50 13.46 2.97
C GLU A 128 8.77 12.23 2.44
N TYR A 129 9.51 11.16 2.14
CA TYR A 129 8.93 9.89 1.69
C TYR A 129 8.03 9.28 2.76
N VAL A 130 8.50 9.19 4.00
CA VAL A 130 7.71 8.59 5.10
C VAL A 130 6.46 9.41 5.41
N LEU A 131 6.56 10.75 5.40
CA LEU A 131 5.40 11.62 5.59
C LEU A 131 4.37 11.42 4.47
N MET A 132 4.82 11.35 3.22
CA MET A 132 3.95 11.06 2.09
C MET A 132 3.27 9.69 2.24
N ARG A 133 4.02 8.65 2.64
CA ARG A 133 3.48 7.31 2.90
C ARG A 133 2.46 7.32 4.03
N LEU A 134 2.69 8.06 5.10
CA LEU A 134 1.73 8.24 6.20
C LEU A 134 0.41 8.84 5.69
N ILE A 135 0.47 9.96 4.96
CA ILE A 135 -0.71 10.66 4.45
C ILE A 135 -1.50 9.76 3.50
N VAL A 136 -0.82 9.12 2.54
CA VAL A 136 -1.46 8.19 1.60
C VAL A 136 -2.08 7.00 2.31
N SER A 137 -1.40 6.41 3.30
CA SER A 137 -1.95 5.31 4.10
C SER A 137 -3.21 5.73 4.86
N ILE A 138 -3.24 6.93 5.45
CA ILE A 138 -4.44 7.46 6.12
C ILE A 138 -5.61 7.56 5.14
N ILE A 139 -5.38 8.13 3.95
CA ILE A 139 -6.41 8.25 2.90
C ILE A 139 -6.94 6.87 2.51
N VAL A 140 -6.04 5.91 2.25
CA VAL A 140 -6.42 4.55 1.84
C VAL A 140 -7.18 3.82 2.95
N ILE A 141 -6.74 3.92 4.21
CA ILE A 141 -7.41 3.27 5.34
C ILE A 141 -8.82 3.83 5.54
N ILE A 142 -9.00 5.16 5.49
CA ILE A 142 -10.33 5.78 5.59
C ILE A 142 -11.22 5.31 4.43
N SER A 143 -10.67 5.26 3.21
CA SER A 143 -11.41 4.83 2.02
C SER A 143 -11.82 3.36 2.11
N LEU A 144 -10.91 2.47 2.54
CA LEU A 144 -11.19 1.05 2.74
C LEU A 144 -12.21 0.82 3.86
N TYR A 145 -12.18 1.62 4.92
CA TYR A 145 -13.21 1.59 5.94
C TYR A 145 -14.57 1.98 5.38
N GLY A 146 -14.62 3.03 4.54
CA GLY A 146 -15.84 3.44 3.83
C GLY A 146 -16.45 2.29 3.03
N VAL A 147 -15.64 1.64 2.18
CA VAL A 147 -16.03 0.46 1.38
C VAL A 147 -16.51 -0.70 2.25
N PHE A 148 -15.89 -0.92 3.41
CA PHE A 148 -16.25 -2.00 4.33
C PHE A 148 -17.55 -1.71 5.10
N SER A 149 -17.88 -0.45 5.33
CA SER A 149 -19.00 -0.02 6.18
C SER A 149 -20.31 0.25 5.44
N SER A 150 -20.24 0.44 4.12
CA SER A 150 -21.36 0.54 3.18
C SER A 150 -21.89 -0.85 2.85
#